data_AF-A0A3B8WUP0-F1
#
_entry.id   AF-A0A3B8WUP0-F1
#
_cell.length_a   1.000
_cell.length_b   1.000
_cell.length_c   1.000
_cell.angle_alpha   90.00
_cell.angle_beta   90.00
_cell.angle_gamma   90.00
#
_symmetry.space_group_name_H-M   'P 1'
#
loop_
_entity.id
_entity.type
_entity.pdbx_description
1 polymer ?
#
loop_
_entity_poly.entity_id
_entity_poly.type
_entity_poly.pdbx_seq_one_letter_code
_entity_poly.pdbx_strand_id
1 'polypeptide(L)'
;MAVVTMKSLLESGVHFGHQVKRWDPRMKKYIFAERNGIHIIDLQKTIGAIKDSYEAVRKIVASGKSVLFVGTKKQAQQAVQKEAERCGMFYVNNRWLGGMLTNFSTIKKSLQRLKKIEKMEIDGTFDNLTKKEVSGLLKEKAKLTKNLGGIKEMKELPGVIFVIDTHKEQ
;
A
#
# COMPACT_ATOMS: atom_id res chain seq x y z
N MET A 1 -12.07 13.90 -17.81
CA MET A 1 -11.28 12.99 -18.67
C MET A 1 -11.43 11.58 -18.13
N ALA A 2 -11.80 10.60 -18.96
CA ALA A 2 -11.72 9.20 -18.55
C ALA A 2 -10.23 8.82 -18.47
N VAL A 3 -9.74 8.55 -17.27
CA VAL A 3 -8.32 8.29 -16.99
C VAL A 3 -7.83 7.01 -17.70
N VAL A 4 -8.74 6.07 -18.01
CA VAL A 4 -8.44 4.80 -18.68
C VAL A 4 -9.59 4.45 -19.63
N THR A 5 -9.28 3.85 -20.78
CA THR A 5 -10.29 3.36 -21.74
C THR A 5 -10.70 1.92 -21.43
N MET A 6 -11.93 1.54 -21.78
CA MET A 6 -12.41 0.16 -21.61
C MET A 6 -11.52 -0.85 -22.33
N LYS A 7 -11.03 -0.50 -23.53
CA LYS A 7 -10.11 -1.32 -24.32
C LYS A 7 -8.83 -1.64 -23.54
N SER A 8 -8.22 -0.63 -22.90
CA SER A 8 -7.02 -0.81 -22.09
C SER A 8 -7.24 -1.73 -20.88
N LEU A 9 -8.39 -1.61 -20.21
CA LEU A 9 -8.77 -2.51 -19.10
C LEU A 9 -8.98 -3.95 -19.58
N LEU A 10 -9.57 -4.13 -20.75
CA LEU A 10 -9.79 -5.44 -21.35
C LEU A 10 -8.46 -6.11 -21.71
N GLU A 11 -7.57 -5.39 -22.39
CA GLU A 11 -6.23 -5.85 -22.80
C GLU A 11 -5.34 -6.18 -21.59
N SER A 12 -5.47 -5.43 -20.50
CA SER A 12 -4.72 -5.66 -19.26
C SER A 12 -5.27 -6.83 -18.43
N GLY A 13 -6.40 -7.43 -18.83
CA GLY A 13 -6.98 -8.57 -18.13
C GLY A 13 -7.59 -8.27 -16.76
N VAL A 14 -7.88 -7.00 -16.43
CA VAL A 14 -8.39 -6.64 -15.08
C VAL A 14 -9.84 -7.07 -14.82
N HIS A 15 -10.53 -7.51 -15.88
CA HIS A 15 -11.91 -8.02 -15.81
C HIS A 15 -11.99 -9.45 -15.26
N PHE A 16 -10.87 -10.16 -15.13
CA PHE A 16 -10.86 -11.50 -14.56
C PHE A 16 -10.94 -11.44 -13.03
N GLY A 17 -11.99 -12.04 -12.48
CA GLY A 17 -12.18 -12.27 -11.05
C GLY A 17 -11.58 -13.60 -10.59
N HIS A 18 -12.11 -14.11 -9.48
CA HIS A 18 -11.74 -15.41 -8.93
C HIS A 18 -12.66 -16.53 -9.43
N GLN A 19 -12.33 -17.76 -9.05
CA GLN A 19 -13.20 -18.92 -9.24
C GLN A 19 -14.52 -18.74 -8.50
N VAL A 20 -15.59 -19.31 -9.05
CA VAL A 20 -16.97 -19.21 -8.53
C VAL A 20 -17.10 -19.66 -7.08
N LYS A 21 -16.26 -20.61 -6.63
CA LYS A 21 -16.28 -21.11 -5.25
C LYS A 21 -15.79 -20.08 -4.21
N ARG A 22 -15.05 -19.04 -4.63
CA ARG A 22 -14.39 -18.06 -3.74
C ARG A 22 -15.02 -16.67 -3.82
N TRP A 23 -16.28 -16.59 -4.27
CA TRP A 23 -16.96 -15.30 -4.46
C TRP A 23 -17.69 -14.85 -3.19
N ASP A 24 -17.82 -13.53 -3.04
CA ASP A 24 -18.65 -12.90 -2.00
C ASP A 24 -20.01 -12.54 -2.61
N PRO A 25 -21.14 -12.99 -2.04
CA PRO A 25 -22.48 -12.69 -2.54
C PRO A 25 -22.77 -11.19 -2.71
N ARG A 26 -22.16 -10.33 -1.90
CA ARG A 26 -22.30 -8.86 -1.99
C ARG A 26 -21.72 -8.28 -3.28
N MET A 27 -20.83 -9.02 -3.93
CA MET A 27 -20.20 -8.64 -5.20
C MET A 27 -21.07 -8.97 -6.42
N LYS A 28 -22.24 -9.62 -6.25
CA LYS A 28 -23.14 -9.98 -7.37
C LYS A 28 -23.41 -8.82 -8.32
N LYS A 29 -23.58 -7.61 -7.80
CA LYS A 29 -23.84 -6.39 -8.60
C LYS A 29 -22.67 -5.94 -9.46
N TYR A 30 -21.46 -6.43 -9.24
CA TYR A 30 -20.25 -6.11 -10.02
C TYR A 30 -19.81 -7.25 -10.95
N ILE A 31 -20.43 -8.42 -10.84
CA ILE A 31 -20.15 -9.57 -11.70
C ILE A 31 -21.04 -9.45 -12.93
N PHE A 32 -20.41 -9.48 -14.12
CA PHE A 32 -21.08 -9.45 -15.41
C PHE A 32 -21.54 -10.84 -15.84
N ALA A 33 -20.61 -11.80 -15.83
CA ALA A 33 -20.87 -13.18 -16.27
C ALA A 33 -19.89 -14.16 -15.62
N GLU A 34 -20.10 -15.44 -15.84
CA GLU A 34 -19.16 -16.51 -15.54
C GLU A 34 -18.72 -17.19 -16.84
N ARG A 35 -17.42 -17.42 -17.00
CA ARG A 35 -16.88 -18.19 -18.14
C ARG A 35 -15.80 -19.12 -17.64
N ASN A 36 -15.90 -20.41 -17.98
CA ASN A 36 -14.94 -21.45 -17.58
C ASN A 36 -14.69 -21.48 -16.06
N GLY A 37 -15.73 -21.25 -15.24
CA GLY A 37 -15.64 -21.25 -13.78
C GLY A 37 -14.94 -20.03 -13.17
N ILE A 38 -14.71 -18.96 -13.93
CA ILE A 38 -14.14 -17.68 -13.48
C ILE A 38 -15.19 -16.58 -13.64
N HIS A 39 -15.36 -15.75 -12.60
CA HIS A 39 -16.21 -14.57 -12.69
C HIS A 39 -15.56 -13.47 -13.53
N ILE A 40 -16.36 -12.87 -14.41
CA ILE A 40 -16.00 -11.69 -15.19
C ILE A 40 -16.60 -10.47 -14.51
N ILE A 41 -15.77 -9.47 -14.23
CA ILE A 41 -16.15 -8.21 -13.60
C ILE A 41 -16.68 -7.24 -14.67
N ASP A 42 -17.75 -6.53 -14.34
CA ASP A 42 -18.36 -5.52 -15.20
C ASP A 42 -17.44 -4.29 -15.33
N LEU A 43 -16.86 -4.12 -16.53
CA LEU A 43 -15.97 -3.00 -16.84
C LEU A 43 -16.69 -1.66 -16.93
N GLN A 44 -17.99 -1.62 -17.30
CA GLN A 44 -18.74 -0.37 -17.33
C GLN A 44 -18.87 0.21 -15.92
N LYS A 45 -19.23 -0.64 -14.95
CA LYS A 45 -19.29 -0.26 -13.53
C LYS A 45 -17.91 0.12 -13.00
N THR A 46 -16.87 -0.59 -13.42
CA THR A 46 -15.49 -0.31 -13.04
C THR A 46 -15.06 1.08 -13.50
N ILE A 47 -15.37 1.48 -14.74
CA ILE A 47 -15.04 2.82 -15.26
C ILE A 47 -15.77 3.91 -14.49
N GLY A 48 -17.04 3.71 -14.15
CA GLY A 48 -17.79 4.64 -13.29
C GLY A 48 -17.14 4.78 -11.92
N ALA A 49 -16.84 3.66 -11.26
CA ALA A 49 -16.21 3.65 -9.94
C ALA A 49 -14.81 4.27 -9.93
N ILE A 50 -14.02 4.09 -11.01
CA ILE A 50 -12.71 4.74 -11.17
C ILE A 50 -12.87 6.26 -11.20
N LYS A 51 -13.87 6.77 -11.93
CA LYS A 51 -14.13 8.21 -12.01
C LYS A 51 -14.49 8.78 -10.64
N ASP A 52 -15.42 8.14 -9.92
CA ASP A 52 -15.86 8.58 -8.60
C ASP A 52 -14.69 8.55 -7.59
N SER A 53 -13.90 7.48 -7.62
CA SER A 53 -12.72 7.33 -6.76
C SER A 53 -11.65 8.37 -7.08
N TYR A 54 -11.44 8.66 -8.36
CA TYR A 54 -10.49 9.69 -8.80
C TYR A 54 -10.88 11.08 -8.29
N GLU A 55 -12.15 11.45 -8.40
CA GLU A 55 -12.65 12.73 -7.90
C GLU A 55 -12.53 12.83 -6.37
N ALA A 56 -12.84 11.74 -5.65
CA ALA A 56 -12.68 11.68 -4.20
C ALA A 56 -11.21 11.84 -3.77
N VAL A 57 -10.28 11.10 -4.37
CA VAL A 57 -8.85 11.20 -4.07
C VAL A 57 -8.33 12.60 -4.40
N ARG A 58 -8.71 13.17 -5.55
CA ARG A 58 -8.33 14.52 -5.94
C ARG A 58 -8.76 15.55 -4.90
N LYS A 59 -10.00 15.46 -4.38
CA LYS A 59 -10.51 16.37 -3.35
C LYS A 59 -9.72 16.25 -2.05
N ILE A 60 -9.38 15.03 -1.62
CA ILE A 60 -8.63 14.78 -0.40
C ILE A 60 -7.20 15.34 -0.50
N VAL A 61 -6.52 15.07 -1.63
CA VAL A 61 -5.16 15.59 -1.86
C VAL A 61 -5.17 17.11 -2.00
N ALA A 62 -6.19 17.69 -2.64
CA ALA A 62 -6.36 19.15 -2.71
C ALA A 62 -6.56 19.81 -1.33
N SER A 63 -7.06 19.07 -0.33
CA SER A 63 -7.15 19.54 1.06
C SER A 63 -5.83 19.42 1.86
N GLY A 64 -4.74 19.01 1.22
CA GLY A 64 -3.42 18.88 1.83
C GLY A 64 -3.18 17.56 2.58
N LYS A 65 -4.10 16.59 2.48
CA LYS A 65 -3.95 15.28 3.13
C LYS A 65 -3.22 14.29 2.23
N SER A 66 -2.44 13.39 2.84
CA SER A 66 -1.68 12.36 2.14
C SER A 66 -2.51 11.11 1.81
N VAL A 67 -2.01 10.33 0.85
CA VAL A 67 -2.53 9.01 0.48
C VAL A 67 -1.58 7.95 1.02
N LEU A 68 -2.13 6.86 1.57
CA LEU A 68 -1.36 5.67 1.94
C LEU A 68 -1.72 4.52 1.01
N PHE A 69 -0.75 4.05 0.22
CA PHE A 69 -0.90 2.87 -0.63
C PHE A 69 -0.55 1.60 0.14
N VAL A 70 -1.40 0.58 0.08
CA VAL A 70 -1.24 -0.68 0.81
C VAL A 70 -1.38 -1.84 -0.16
N GLY A 71 -0.35 -2.68 -0.24
CA GLY A 71 -0.38 -3.90 -1.03
C GLY A 71 0.81 -4.79 -0.72
N THR A 72 0.62 -5.74 0.17
CA THR A 72 1.65 -6.70 0.61
C THR A 72 1.75 -7.92 -0.29
N LYS A 73 0.78 -8.10 -1.19
CA LYS A 73 0.76 -9.17 -2.18
C LYS A 73 1.98 -9.08 -3.09
N LYS A 74 2.72 -10.19 -3.29
CA LYS A 74 3.95 -10.25 -4.10
C LYS A 74 3.83 -9.56 -5.47
N GLN A 75 2.69 -9.74 -6.14
CA GLN A 75 2.39 -9.13 -7.43
C GLN A 75 2.21 -7.60 -7.37
N ALA A 76 1.82 -7.08 -6.20
CA ALA A 76 1.50 -5.67 -5.99
C ALA A 76 2.66 -4.87 -5.37
N GLN A 77 3.62 -5.52 -4.70
CA GLN A 77 4.62 -4.83 -3.87
C GLN A 77 5.43 -3.78 -4.65
N GLN A 78 5.91 -4.16 -5.83
CA GLN A 78 6.72 -3.27 -6.69
C GLN A 78 5.88 -2.16 -7.29
N ALA A 79 4.67 -2.46 -7.76
CA ALA A 79 3.77 -1.47 -8.35
C ALA A 79 3.35 -0.41 -7.34
N VAL A 80 2.98 -0.83 -6.13
CA VAL A 80 2.59 0.06 -5.02
C VAL A 80 3.74 0.98 -4.64
N GLN A 81 4.94 0.44 -4.46
CA GLN A 81 6.11 1.24 -4.12
C GLN A 81 6.42 2.27 -5.20
N LYS A 82 6.53 1.82 -6.46
CA LYS A 82 6.92 2.66 -7.59
C LYS A 82 5.93 3.81 -7.82
N GLU A 83 4.63 3.53 -7.81
CA GLU A 83 3.62 4.57 -8.06
C GLU A 83 3.45 5.50 -6.86
N ALA A 84 3.60 5.02 -5.62
CA ALA A 84 3.60 5.88 -4.44
C ALA A 84 4.81 6.83 -4.42
N GLU A 85 6.01 6.32 -4.69
CA GLU A 85 7.23 7.14 -4.79
C GLU A 85 7.13 8.17 -5.92
N ARG A 86 6.59 7.77 -7.08
CA ARG A 86 6.38 8.66 -8.23
C ARG A 86 5.44 9.83 -7.91
N CYS A 87 4.41 9.61 -7.09
CA CYS A 87 3.49 10.67 -6.67
C CYS A 87 3.86 11.33 -5.33
N GLY A 88 4.98 10.97 -4.72
CA GLY A 88 5.45 11.53 -3.44
C GLY A 88 4.56 11.16 -2.25
N MET A 89 3.85 10.03 -2.32
CA MET A 89 2.92 9.55 -1.29
C MET A 89 3.49 8.34 -0.53
N PHE A 90 2.82 7.95 0.55
CA PHE A 90 3.29 6.91 1.45
C PHE A 90 2.84 5.52 1.00
N TYR A 91 3.60 4.48 1.37
CA TYR A 91 3.25 3.10 1.02
C TYR A 91 3.59 2.06 2.09
N VAL A 92 2.87 0.93 2.04
CA VAL A 92 3.13 -0.31 2.77
C VAL A 92 3.08 -1.46 1.77
N ASN A 93 4.24 -1.99 1.39
CA ASN A 93 4.35 -3.06 0.40
C ASN A 93 4.85 -4.40 0.96
N ASN A 94 5.26 -4.46 2.22
CA ASN A 94 5.78 -5.70 2.82
C ASN A 94 4.81 -6.32 3.83
N ARG A 95 4.54 -5.64 4.94
CA ARG A 95 3.64 -6.15 5.99
C ARG A 95 2.88 -5.01 6.64
N TRP A 96 1.57 -5.17 6.73
CA TRP A 96 0.73 -4.35 7.58
C TRP A 96 0.95 -4.74 9.05
N LEU A 97 1.40 -3.80 9.87
CA LEU A 97 1.51 -4.01 11.32
C LEU A 97 0.19 -3.60 11.97
N GLY A 98 -0.34 -4.47 12.83
CA GLY A 98 -1.50 -4.13 13.65
C GLY A 98 -1.24 -2.84 14.43
N GLY A 99 -2.23 -1.95 14.47
CA GLY A 99 -2.07 -0.64 15.11
C GLY A 99 -1.45 0.44 14.24
N MET A 100 -1.17 0.19 12.95
CA MET A 100 -0.54 1.17 12.06
C MET A 100 -1.25 2.53 12.03
N LEU A 101 -2.59 2.50 12.04
CA LEU A 101 -3.43 3.69 12.03
C LEU A 101 -4.08 3.96 13.39
N THR A 102 -4.49 2.90 14.10
CA THR A 102 -5.22 3.02 15.37
C THR A 102 -4.31 3.31 16.56
N ASN A 103 -3.04 2.93 16.50
CA ASN A 103 -2.02 3.19 17.52
C ASN A 103 -0.77 3.82 16.89
N PHE A 104 -0.98 4.92 16.17
CA PHE A 104 0.08 5.60 15.44
C PHE A 104 1.18 6.17 16.34
N SER A 105 0.87 6.48 17.61
CA SER A 105 1.88 6.91 18.59
C SER A 105 2.96 5.85 18.82
N THR A 106 2.59 4.56 18.81
CA THR A 106 3.55 3.45 18.93
C THR A 106 4.38 3.29 17.67
N ILE A 107 3.76 3.41 16.49
CA ILE A 107 4.48 3.38 15.21
C ILE A 107 5.48 4.53 15.10
N LYS A 108 5.11 5.73 15.56
CA LYS A 108 6.02 6.88 15.63
C LYS A 108 7.27 6.57 16.44
N LYS A 109 7.17 5.82 17.55
CA LYS A 109 8.35 5.37 18.33
C LYS A 109 9.25 4.46 17.50
N SER A 110 8.68 3.50 16.76
CA SER A 110 9.45 2.64 15.85
C SER A 110 10.12 3.42 14.71
N LEU A 111 9.45 4.45 14.18
CA LEU A 111 10.03 5.35 13.18
C LEU A 111 11.17 6.21 13.76
N GLN A 112 11.01 6.73 14.97
CA GLN A 112 12.07 7.44 15.68
C GLN A 112 13.27 6.54 15.96
N ARG A 113 13.02 5.26 16.33
CA ARG A 113 14.06 4.26 16.50
C ARG A 113 14.82 4.02 15.19
N LEU A 114 14.12 3.88 14.06
CA LEU A 114 14.76 3.77 12.74
C LEU A 114 15.65 4.98 12.43
N LYS A 115 15.12 6.21 12.60
CA LYS A 115 15.88 7.46 12.37
C LYS A 115 17.09 7.57 13.31
N LYS A 116 16.98 7.10 14.56
CA LYS A 116 18.09 7.06 15.52
C LYS A 116 19.20 6.11 15.06
N ILE A 117 18.85 4.91 14.60
CA ILE A 117 19.85 3.93 14.13
C ILE A 117 20.57 4.46 12.88
N GLU A 118 19.84 5.06 11.94
CA GLU A 118 20.45 5.70 10.77
C GLU A 118 21.37 6.86 11.15
N LYS A 119 21.00 7.66 12.15
CA LYS A 119 21.86 8.74 12.64
C LYS A 119 23.16 8.20 13.25
N MET A 120 23.07 7.16 14.09
CA MET A 120 24.22 6.49 14.71
C MET A 120 25.21 5.90 13.70
N GLU A 121 24.72 5.53 12.53
CA GLU A 121 25.54 5.02 11.42
C GLU A 121 26.25 6.14 10.66
N ILE A 122 25.62 7.32 10.55
CA ILE A 122 26.17 8.49 9.86
C ILE A 122 27.18 9.24 10.75
N ASP A 123 26.93 9.33 12.05
CA ASP A 123 27.75 10.10 13.00
C ASP A 123 28.95 9.33 13.58
N GLY A 124 29.19 8.09 13.12
CA GLY A 124 30.30 7.26 13.58
C GLY A 124 30.11 6.63 14.95
N THR A 125 28.92 6.72 15.57
CA THR A 125 28.65 6.06 16.87
C THR A 125 28.90 4.55 16.82
N PHE A 126 28.74 3.92 15.65
CA PHE A 126 29.01 2.49 15.47
C PHE A 126 30.47 2.10 15.73
N ASP A 127 31.42 3.02 15.56
CA ASP A 127 32.86 2.74 15.76
C ASP A 127 33.21 2.50 17.24
N ASN A 128 32.36 3.01 18.15
CA ASN A 128 32.50 2.81 19.59
C ASN A 128 31.75 1.57 20.11
N LEU A 129 31.11 0.80 19.23
CA LEU A 129 30.33 -0.38 19.59
C LEU A 129 31.05 -1.67 19.19
N THR A 130 30.72 -2.76 19.88
CA THR A 130 31.23 -4.07 19.48
C THR A 130 30.59 -4.54 18.17
N LYS A 131 31.31 -5.35 17.40
CA LYS A 131 30.78 -5.94 16.14
C LYS A 131 29.44 -6.67 16.33
N LYS A 132 29.22 -7.27 17.51
CA LYS A 132 27.97 -7.96 17.85
C LYS A 132 26.81 -6.98 18.00
N GLU A 133 27.03 -5.85 18.65
CA GLU A 133 26.03 -4.79 18.82
C GLU A 133 25.70 -4.12 17.50
N VAL A 134 26.73 -3.79 16.69
CA VAL A 134 26.55 -3.25 15.33
C VAL A 134 25.72 -4.21 14.48
N SER A 135 26.02 -5.50 14.50
CA SER A 135 25.23 -6.51 13.78
C SER A 135 23.75 -6.55 14.24
N GLY A 136 23.51 -6.39 15.54
CA GLY A 136 22.15 -6.28 16.10
C GLY A 136 21.40 -5.06 15.56
N LEU A 137 22.04 -3.88 15.58
CA LEU A 137 21.46 -2.63 15.08
C LEU A 137 21.19 -2.69 13.58
N LEU A 138 22.09 -3.27 12.78
CA LEU A 138 21.89 -3.44 11.34
C LEU A 138 20.71 -4.36 11.01
N LYS A 139 20.54 -5.46 11.76
CA LYS A 139 19.37 -6.35 11.63
C LYS A 139 18.07 -5.63 12.01
N GLU A 140 18.09 -4.83 13.07
CA GLU A 140 16.96 -4.01 13.49
C GLU A 140 16.60 -2.97 12.43
N LYS A 141 17.59 -2.21 11.93
CA LYS A 141 17.44 -1.26 10.83
C LYS A 141 16.82 -1.93 9.60
N ALA A 142 17.40 -3.02 9.12
CA ALA A 142 16.89 -3.74 7.94
C ALA A 142 15.42 -4.16 8.11
N LYS A 143 15.04 -4.66 9.29
CA LYS A 143 13.65 -5.05 9.59
C LYS A 143 12.72 -3.83 9.64
N LEU A 144 13.15 -2.73 10.24
CA LEU A 144 12.36 -1.49 10.34
C LEU A 144 12.21 -0.83 8.97
N THR A 145 13.29 -0.66 8.19
CA THR A 145 13.26 -0.11 6.84
C THR A 145 12.35 -0.92 5.93
N LYS A 146 12.43 -2.25 5.98
CA LYS A 146 11.59 -3.14 5.16
C LYS A 146 10.09 -2.98 5.44
N ASN A 147 9.69 -2.71 6.68
CA ASN A 147 8.28 -2.63 7.05
C ASN A 147 7.73 -1.20 7.10
N LEU A 148 8.56 -0.24 7.50
CA LEU A 148 8.15 1.14 7.81
C LEU A 148 8.78 2.18 6.87
N GLY A 149 9.65 1.78 5.94
CA GLY A 149 10.36 2.69 5.06
C GLY A 149 9.41 3.60 4.27
N GLY A 150 8.33 3.04 3.72
CA GLY A 150 7.35 3.80 2.93
C GLY A 150 6.46 4.75 3.74
N ILE A 151 6.50 4.70 5.07
CA ILE A 151 5.81 5.66 5.97
C ILE A 151 6.78 6.47 6.82
N LYS A 152 8.08 6.42 6.53
CA LYS A 152 9.14 7.02 7.36
C LYS A 152 8.99 8.52 7.56
N GLU A 153 8.53 9.22 6.53
CA GLU A 153 8.31 10.68 6.54
C GLU A 153 6.86 11.07 6.85
N MET A 154 6.01 10.09 7.20
CA MET A 154 4.61 10.34 7.55
C MET A 154 4.52 10.94 8.97
N LYS A 155 4.15 12.23 9.06
CA LYS A 155 4.01 12.96 10.33
C LYS A 155 2.61 12.81 10.95
N GLU A 156 1.61 12.71 10.09
CA GLU A 156 0.18 12.67 10.42
C GLU A 156 -0.48 11.48 9.72
N LEU A 157 -1.69 11.12 10.16
CA LEU A 157 -2.45 10.05 9.54
C LEU A 157 -2.86 10.43 8.10
N PRO A 158 -2.91 9.46 7.18
CA PRO A 158 -3.35 9.71 5.81
C PRO A 158 -4.82 10.10 5.76
N GLY A 159 -5.18 10.93 4.78
CA GLY A 159 -6.59 11.28 4.52
C GLY A 159 -7.36 10.17 3.81
N VAL A 160 -6.66 9.31 3.07
CA VAL A 160 -7.25 8.17 2.35
C VAL A 160 -6.25 7.04 2.24
N ILE A 161 -6.76 5.82 2.21
CA ILE A 161 -5.99 4.59 2.05
C ILE A 161 -6.41 3.94 0.73
N PHE A 162 -5.42 3.60 -0.08
CA PHE A 162 -5.61 2.80 -1.28
C PHE A 162 -5.12 1.38 -0.99
N VAL A 163 -6.04 0.41 -0.96
CA VAL A 163 -5.72 -0.98 -0.58
C VAL A 163 -5.88 -1.91 -1.77
N ILE A 164 -4.88 -2.75 -2.00
CA ILE A 164 -4.94 -3.86 -2.96
C ILE A 164 -5.22 -5.15 -2.18
N ASP A 165 -6.33 -5.82 -2.54
CA ASP A 165 -6.75 -7.11 -1.97
C ASP A 165 -7.14 -7.02 -0.47
N THR A 166 -8.35 -6.55 -0.20
CA THR A 166 -8.84 -6.34 1.17
C THR A 166 -8.94 -7.62 2.01
N HIS A 167 -9.06 -8.80 1.38
CA HIS A 167 -9.13 -10.07 2.12
C HIS A 167 -7.74 -10.50 2.61
N LYS A 168 -6.70 -10.20 1.83
CA LYS A 168 -5.32 -10.49 2.21
C LYS A 168 -4.77 -9.52 3.25
N GLU A 169 -5.23 -8.27 3.23
CA GLU A 169 -4.81 -7.22 4.16
C GLU A 169 -5.69 -7.10 5.41
N GLN A 170 -6.56 -8.09 5.64
CA GLN A 170 -7.43 -8.16 6.82
C GLN A 170 -6.70 -8.73 8.04
#